data_AF-A0A838VY51-F1
#
_entry.id   AF-A0A838VY51-F1
#
_cell.length_a   1.000
_cell.length_b   1.000
_cell.length_c   1.000
_cell.angle_alpha   90.00
_cell.angle_beta   90.00
_cell.angle_gamma   90.00
#
_symmetry.space_group_name_H-M   'P 1'
#
loop_
_entity.id
_entity.type
_entity.pdbx_description
1 polymer ?
#
loop_
_entity_poly.entity_id
_entity_poly.type
_entity_poly.pdbx_seq_one_letter_code
_entity_poly.pdbx_strand_id
1 'polypeptide(L)'
;MFAFLPILVAQLPPSVAPQQVLQPQQVRPLTGSVDAVPMFNSNSPEHVQTEGILLSTFPSIGKKIPTAHLNYAFRGRFDVFAHHVAEASSPQDSRTLYVGILLHNPGLKPVTVDVLQAATYLSQPDAPFIALPPQIDNQDGKVFAGPGDRVMNDVLRGQRQAGFPDKLVIPPGQSQLLLNLPIPVKTLTPPLNGRSTLARLQSNGKVYAASLAMYARANA
;
A
#
# COMPACT_ATOMS: atom_id res chain seq x y z
N MET A 1 59.78 -8.60 45.93
CA MET A 1 58.63 -9.47 46.22
C MET A 1 57.38 -8.73 45.75
N PHE A 2 56.87 -9.07 44.56
CA PHE A 2 55.78 -8.34 43.91
C PHE A 2 54.43 -8.78 44.48
N ALA A 3 53.64 -7.82 44.96
CA ALA A 3 52.29 -8.05 45.45
C ALA A 3 51.30 -8.02 44.28
N PHE A 4 50.62 -9.14 44.04
CA PHE A 4 49.52 -9.24 43.09
C PHE A 4 48.23 -8.71 43.73
N LEU A 5 47.62 -7.69 43.13
CA LEU A 5 46.27 -7.23 43.45
C LEU A 5 45.24 -8.11 42.71
N PRO A 6 44.19 -8.61 43.39
CA PRO A 6 43.15 -9.39 42.74
C PRO A 6 42.23 -8.46 41.94
N ILE A 7 41.97 -8.83 40.69
CA ILE A 7 40.97 -8.18 39.84
C ILE A 7 39.60 -8.73 40.26
N LEU A 8 38.73 -7.87 40.80
CA LEU A 8 37.32 -8.20 41.00
C LEU A 8 36.60 -8.14 39.64
N VAL A 9 36.09 -9.28 39.18
CA VAL A 9 35.19 -9.33 38.01
C VAL A 9 33.77 -9.05 38.50
N ALA A 10 33.18 -7.93 38.08
CA ALA A 10 31.79 -7.62 38.37
C ALA A 10 30.87 -8.63 37.65
N GLN A 11 30.08 -9.39 38.42
CA GLN A 11 29.02 -10.23 37.87
C GLN A 11 27.85 -9.35 37.45
N LEU A 12 27.45 -9.41 36.18
CA LEU A 12 26.21 -8.78 35.73
C LEU A 12 25.02 -9.44 36.45
N PRO A 13 24.02 -8.65 36.91
CA PRO A 13 22.83 -9.21 37.53
C PRO A 13 22.12 -10.16 36.55
N PRO A 14 21.51 -11.26 37.04
CA PRO A 14 20.77 -12.17 36.18
C PRO A 14 19.70 -11.41 35.41
N SER A 15 19.64 -11.64 34.09
CA SER A 15 18.60 -11.11 33.22
C SER A 15 17.23 -11.54 33.77
N VAL A 16 16.41 -10.56 34.17
CA VAL A 16 15.04 -10.84 34.60
C VAL A 16 14.27 -11.31 33.37
N ALA A 17 13.79 -12.54 33.39
CA ALA A 17 12.98 -13.06 32.29
C ALA A 17 11.78 -12.13 32.08
N PRO A 18 11.45 -11.75 30.83
CA PRO A 18 10.35 -10.84 30.55
C PRO A 18 9.06 -11.39 31.16
N GLN A 19 8.45 -10.61 32.05
CA GLN A 19 7.20 -10.98 32.70
C GLN A 19 6.06 -10.84 31.69
N GLN A 20 5.38 -11.95 31.39
CA GLN A 20 4.18 -11.91 30.56
C GLN A 20 3.03 -11.29 31.35
N VAL A 21 2.55 -10.13 30.93
CA VAL A 21 1.37 -9.47 31.50
C VAL A 21 0.16 -9.81 30.63
N LEU A 22 -0.73 -10.67 31.13
CA LEU A 22 -2.01 -10.97 30.48
C LEU A 22 -3.05 -9.94 30.94
N GLN A 23 -3.51 -9.07 30.05
CA GLN A 23 -4.65 -8.18 30.29
C GLN A 23 -5.87 -8.69 29.54
N PRO A 24 -6.90 -9.20 30.23
CA PRO A 24 -8.16 -9.57 29.58
C PRO A 24 -8.81 -8.33 28.97
N GLN A 25 -9.05 -8.36 27.66
CA GLN A 25 -9.78 -7.31 26.96
C GLN A 25 -11.11 -7.84 26.44
N GLN A 26 -12.14 -7.00 26.50
CA GLN A 26 -13.43 -7.32 25.90
C GLN A 26 -13.44 -6.83 24.46
N VAL A 27 -13.46 -7.75 23.50
CA VAL A 27 -13.71 -7.43 22.09
C VAL A 27 -15.22 -7.31 21.91
N ARG A 28 -15.70 -6.10 21.58
CA ARG A 28 -17.12 -5.85 21.28
C ARG A 28 -17.29 -5.77 19.76
N PRO A 29 -18.33 -6.38 19.18
CA PRO A 29 -18.62 -6.20 17.77
C PRO A 29 -18.98 -4.74 17.50
N LEU A 30 -18.54 -4.21 16.36
CA LEU A 30 -19.06 -2.95 15.86
C LEU A 30 -20.53 -3.16 15.45
N THR A 31 -21.38 -2.18 15.74
CA THR A 31 -22.76 -2.19 15.24
C THR A 31 -22.74 -1.95 13.73
N GLY A 32 -23.33 -2.85 12.94
CA GLY A 32 -23.45 -2.72 11.48
C GLY A 32 -22.86 -3.90 10.73
N SER A 33 -22.71 -3.72 9.41
CA SER A 33 -22.09 -4.69 8.51
C SER A 33 -21.06 -3.99 7.63
N VAL A 34 -20.03 -4.72 7.22
CA VAL A 34 -19.17 -4.27 6.12
C VAL A 34 -20.02 -4.18 4.85
N ASP A 35 -19.77 -3.19 4.00
CA ASP A 35 -20.46 -3.11 2.72
C ASP A 35 -20.05 -4.27 1.79
N ALA A 36 -20.79 -4.44 0.70
CA ALA A 36 -20.55 -5.50 -0.28
C ALA A 36 -19.74 -5.01 -1.49
N VAL A 37 -19.12 -3.82 -1.42
CA VAL A 37 -18.35 -3.26 -2.54
C VAL A 37 -17.06 -4.07 -2.69
N PRO A 38 -16.81 -4.71 -3.85
CA PRO A 38 -15.58 -5.45 -4.05
C PRO A 38 -14.38 -4.51 -3.99
N MET A 39 -13.32 -4.94 -3.33
CA MET A 39 -12.10 -4.17 -3.16
C MET A 39 -10.90 -4.96 -3.69
N PHE A 40 -10.19 -4.37 -4.65
CA PHE A 40 -8.85 -4.77 -5.01
C PHE A 40 -7.89 -4.27 -3.94
N ASN A 41 -7.54 -5.13 -2.97
CA ASN A 41 -6.70 -4.79 -1.83
C ASN A 41 -5.28 -5.36 -1.98
N SER A 42 -4.35 -4.51 -2.42
CA SER A 42 -2.94 -4.86 -2.63
C SER A 42 -2.08 -4.34 -1.47
N ASN A 43 -1.84 -5.17 -0.46
CA ASN A 43 -0.93 -4.88 0.67
C ASN A 43 -0.12 -6.11 1.11
N SER A 44 0.03 -7.11 0.23
CA SER A 44 0.76 -8.34 0.54
C SER A 44 1.57 -8.77 -0.70
N PRO A 45 2.90 -8.64 -0.69
CA PRO A 45 3.71 -8.16 0.44
C PRO A 45 3.56 -6.64 0.66
N GLU A 46 3.60 -6.21 1.92
CA GLU A 46 3.67 -4.79 2.26
C GLU A 46 5.05 -4.22 1.90
N HIS A 47 6.12 -4.85 2.36
CA HIS A 47 7.50 -4.52 1.98
C HIS A 47 7.86 -5.23 0.67
N VAL A 48 8.05 -4.45 -0.41
CA VAL A 48 8.38 -4.96 -1.74
C VAL A 48 9.89 -5.02 -1.92
N GLN A 49 10.40 -6.25 -2.03
CA GLN A 49 11.84 -6.52 -2.21
C GLN A 49 12.19 -6.99 -3.63
N THR A 50 11.20 -7.44 -4.40
CA THR A 50 11.37 -7.98 -5.75
C THR A 50 10.35 -7.36 -6.71
N GLU A 51 10.77 -7.22 -7.97
CA GLU A 51 9.90 -6.73 -9.04
C GLU A 51 8.89 -7.80 -9.47
N GLY A 52 7.73 -7.38 -9.95
CA GLY A 52 6.74 -8.29 -10.53
C GLY A 52 5.29 -7.89 -10.26
N ILE A 53 4.43 -8.89 -10.33
CA ILE A 53 3.00 -8.77 -10.03
C ILE A 53 2.82 -8.95 -8.52
N LEU A 54 2.24 -7.95 -7.86
CA LEU A 54 1.95 -7.99 -6.42
C LEU A 54 0.58 -8.63 -6.15
N LEU A 55 -0.42 -8.28 -6.96
CA LEU A 55 -1.75 -8.87 -6.92
C LEU A 55 -2.35 -8.90 -8.33
N SER A 56 -3.08 -9.96 -8.67
CA SER A 56 -3.76 -10.07 -9.96
C SER A 56 -5.11 -10.72 -9.85
N THR A 57 -6.11 -10.11 -10.50
CA THR A 57 -7.45 -10.69 -10.63
C THR A 57 -7.72 -11.30 -12.00
N PHE A 58 -6.73 -11.32 -12.89
CA PHE A 58 -6.87 -11.90 -14.23
C PHE A 58 -7.27 -13.38 -14.17
N PRO A 59 -7.81 -13.94 -15.25
CA PRO A 59 -8.01 -15.39 -15.35
C PRO A 59 -6.68 -16.14 -15.27
N SER A 60 -6.73 -17.34 -14.68
CA SER A 60 -5.57 -18.23 -14.50
C SER A 60 -5.12 -18.93 -15.79
N ILE A 61 -6.01 -19.02 -16.79
CA ILE A 61 -5.74 -19.68 -18.07
C ILE A 61 -4.62 -18.96 -18.82
N GLY A 62 -3.63 -19.74 -19.29
CA GLY A 62 -2.49 -19.22 -20.05
C GLY A 62 -1.47 -18.45 -19.21
N LYS A 63 -1.57 -18.48 -17.87
CA LYS A 63 -0.60 -17.84 -16.96
C LYS A 63 0.47 -18.81 -16.51
N LYS A 64 1.70 -18.31 -16.34
CA LYS A 64 2.85 -19.12 -15.89
C LYS A 64 2.63 -19.73 -14.50
N ILE A 65 1.99 -18.97 -13.60
CA ILE A 65 1.63 -19.43 -12.25
C ILE A 65 0.12 -19.24 -12.08
N PRO A 66 -0.72 -20.20 -12.50
CA PRO A 66 -2.17 -20.06 -12.52
C PRO A 66 -2.78 -19.69 -11.15
N THR A 67 -2.20 -20.20 -10.06
CA THR A 67 -2.67 -19.95 -8.68
C THR A 67 -2.37 -18.55 -8.16
N ALA A 68 -1.51 -17.77 -8.84
CA ALA A 68 -1.20 -16.38 -8.47
C ALA A 68 -2.27 -15.38 -8.97
N HIS A 69 -3.34 -15.87 -9.60
CA HIS A 69 -4.36 -15.06 -10.24
C HIS A 69 -5.74 -15.40 -9.68
N LEU A 70 -6.41 -14.40 -9.09
CA LEU A 70 -7.67 -14.60 -8.38
C LEU A 70 -8.88 -14.88 -9.27
N ASN A 71 -8.75 -14.74 -10.60
CA ASN A 71 -9.83 -14.94 -11.56
C ASN A 71 -11.13 -14.20 -11.18
N TYR A 72 -11.01 -12.92 -10.84
CA TYR A 72 -12.11 -12.08 -10.38
C TYR A 72 -12.27 -10.85 -11.30
N ALA A 73 -13.43 -10.75 -11.95
CA ALA A 73 -13.77 -9.61 -12.79
C ALA A 73 -14.59 -8.59 -12.01
N PHE A 74 -14.09 -7.36 -11.89
CA PHE A 74 -14.85 -6.25 -11.36
C PHE A 74 -15.86 -5.76 -12.40
N ARG A 75 -17.05 -5.35 -11.94
CA ARG A 75 -18.09 -4.71 -12.77
C ARG A 75 -18.94 -3.83 -11.86
N GLY A 76 -19.33 -2.65 -12.35
CA GLY A 76 -20.06 -1.68 -11.53
C GLY A 76 -19.13 -1.01 -10.52
N ARG A 77 -19.59 -0.83 -9.29
CA ARG A 77 -18.86 -0.16 -8.22
C ARG A 77 -17.79 -1.07 -7.62
N PHE A 78 -16.54 -0.60 -7.55
CA PHE A 78 -15.45 -1.32 -6.87
C PHE A 78 -14.35 -0.37 -6.40
N ASP A 79 -13.60 -0.78 -5.38
CA ASP A 79 -12.51 0.01 -4.81
C ASP A 79 -11.15 -0.60 -5.14
N VAL A 80 -10.16 0.28 -5.19
CA VAL A 80 -8.75 -0.08 -5.31
C VAL A 80 -8.03 0.51 -4.12
N PHE A 81 -7.39 -0.33 -3.34
CA PHE A 81 -6.43 0.07 -2.33
C PHE A 81 -5.09 -0.61 -2.60
N ALA A 82 -4.03 0.18 -2.52
CA ALA A 82 -2.68 -0.33 -2.55
C ALA A 82 -1.85 0.36 -1.48
N HIS A 83 -1.15 -0.43 -0.68
CA HIS A 83 -0.11 0.06 0.22
C HIS A 83 1.13 -0.80 0.03
N HIS A 84 2.25 -0.16 -0.28
CA HIS A 84 3.52 -0.85 -0.41
C HIS A 84 4.66 0.04 0.06
N VAL A 85 5.68 -0.60 0.62
CA VAL A 85 6.88 0.02 1.19
C VAL A 85 8.08 -0.41 0.38
N ALA A 86 8.94 0.55 0.09
CA ALA A 86 10.27 0.33 -0.46
C ALA A 86 11.31 0.73 0.58
N GLU A 87 12.34 -0.09 0.71
CA GLU A 87 13.54 0.18 1.49
C GLU A 87 14.76 0.04 0.56
N ALA A 88 15.76 0.90 0.73
CA ALA A 88 17.02 0.70 0.03
C ALA A 88 17.75 -0.52 0.61
N SER A 89 18.04 -1.51 -0.24
CA SER A 89 18.77 -2.73 0.15
C SER A 89 20.22 -2.44 0.57
N SER A 90 20.79 -1.34 0.10
CA SER A 90 22.10 -0.80 0.50
C SER A 90 22.23 0.68 0.11
N PRO A 91 23.21 1.43 0.61
CA PRO A 91 23.46 2.80 0.14
C PRO A 91 23.72 2.91 -1.38
N GLN A 92 24.24 1.83 -1.98
CA GLN A 92 24.54 1.74 -3.42
C GLN A 92 23.30 1.34 -4.25
N ASP A 93 22.32 0.65 -3.65
CA ASP A 93 21.05 0.31 -4.29
C ASP A 93 19.87 1.04 -3.62
N SER A 94 19.76 2.33 -3.93
CA SER A 94 18.70 3.23 -3.51
C SER A 94 17.74 3.59 -4.65
N ARG A 95 17.54 2.65 -5.59
CA ARG A 95 16.66 2.85 -6.75
C ARG A 95 15.22 3.10 -6.30
N THR A 96 14.57 4.04 -6.96
CA THR A 96 13.14 4.31 -6.77
C THR A 96 12.33 3.12 -7.23
N LEU A 97 11.46 2.59 -6.37
CA LEU A 97 10.45 1.60 -6.75
C LEU A 97 9.25 2.33 -7.39
N TYR A 98 8.72 1.82 -8.50
CA TYR A 98 7.45 2.27 -9.05
C TYR A 98 6.37 1.25 -8.76
N VAL A 99 5.22 1.72 -8.31
CA VAL A 99 4.01 0.91 -8.17
C VAL A 99 3.00 1.35 -9.22
N GLY A 100 2.57 0.40 -10.04
CA GLY A 100 1.57 0.58 -11.07
C GLY A 100 0.30 -0.21 -10.76
N ILE A 101 -0.86 0.34 -11.13
CA ILE A 101 -2.14 -0.38 -11.10
C ILE A 101 -2.71 -0.37 -12.51
N LEU A 102 -2.87 -1.56 -13.08
CA LEU A 102 -3.36 -1.80 -14.43
C LEU A 102 -4.81 -2.27 -14.38
N LEU A 103 -5.66 -1.70 -15.24
CA LEU A 103 -7.00 -2.18 -15.52
C LEU A 103 -7.06 -2.72 -16.94
N HIS A 104 -7.64 -3.90 -17.12
CA HIS A 104 -7.74 -4.60 -18.40
C HIS A 104 -9.19 -4.87 -18.77
N ASN A 105 -9.54 -4.55 -20.01
CA ASN A 105 -10.84 -4.84 -20.59
C ASN A 105 -10.76 -6.15 -21.40
N PRO A 106 -11.40 -7.25 -20.94
CA PRO A 106 -11.40 -8.52 -21.65
C PRO A 106 -12.43 -8.57 -22.79
N GLY A 107 -13.26 -7.55 -22.94
CA GLY A 107 -14.39 -7.52 -23.87
C GLY A 107 -14.03 -7.05 -25.27
N LEU A 108 -15.02 -7.14 -26.15
CA LEU A 108 -14.95 -6.70 -27.55
C LEU A 108 -15.43 -5.25 -27.77
N LYS A 109 -15.88 -4.58 -26.71
CA LYS A 109 -16.34 -3.18 -26.73
C LYS A 109 -15.52 -2.35 -25.75
N PRO A 110 -15.30 -1.05 -26.00
CA PRO A 110 -14.65 -0.18 -25.03
C PRO A 110 -15.37 -0.19 -23.69
N VAL A 111 -14.60 -0.16 -22.60
CA VAL A 111 -15.11 -0.03 -21.22
C VAL A 111 -14.69 1.32 -20.67
N THR A 112 -15.62 2.01 -20.02
CA THR A 112 -15.33 3.25 -19.28
C THR A 112 -15.32 2.94 -17.79
N VAL A 113 -14.26 3.38 -17.11
CA VAL A 113 -14.12 3.32 -15.67
C VAL A 113 -14.06 4.76 -15.15
N ASP A 114 -15.10 5.20 -14.46
CA ASP A 114 -15.14 6.51 -13.81
C ASP A 114 -14.35 6.45 -12.50
N VAL A 115 -13.53 7.46 -12.25
CA VAL A 115 -12.79 7.64 -10.99
C VAL A 115 -13.58 8.63 -10.14
N LEU A 116 -14.34 8.10 -9.18
CA LEU A 116 -15.25 8.90 -8.36
C LEU A 116 -14.46 9.74 -7.35
N GLN A 117 -13.57 9.07 -6.61
CA GLN A 117 -12.65 9.66 -5.65
C GLN A 117 -11.33 8.91 -5.75
N ALA A 118 -10.22 9.59 -5.52
CA ALA A 118 -8.92 8.95 -5.50
C ALA A 118 -7.88 9.83 -4.80
N ALA A 119 -7.05 9.20 -3.98
CA ALA A 119 -5.92 9.84 -3.34
C ALA A 119 -4.73 8.89 -3.25
N THR A 120 -3.53 9.44 -3.33
CA THR A 120 -2.28 8.72 -3.14
C THR A 120 -1.28 9.60 -2.42
N TYR A 121 -0.54 9.04 -1.47
CA TYR A 121 0.42 9.78 -0.65
C TYR A 121 1.61 8.91 -0.28
N LEU A 122 2.79 9.53 -0.20
CA LEU A 122 3.97 8.92 0.39
C LEU A 122 3.95 9.06 1.93
N SER A 123 4.57 8.13 2.65
CA SER A 123 4.83 8.30 4.08
C SER A 123 5.87 9.40 4.32
N GLN A 124 6.75 9.66 3.34
CA GLN A 124 7.69 10.78 3.36
C GLN A 124 7.74 11.48 1.99
N PRO A 125 7.56 12.82 1.90
CA PRO A 125 7.27 13.75 3.00
C PRO A 125 5.77 13.96 3.27
N ASP A 126 4.89 13.35 2.46
CA ASP A 126 3.48 13.77 2.40
C ASP A 126 2.72 13.48 3.71
N ALA A 127 2.88 12.29 4.28
CA ALA A 127 2.10 11.85 5.43
C ALA A 127 2.94 11.01 6.41
N PRO A 128 3.80 11.66 7.21
CA PRO A 128 4.67 10.98 8.16
C PRO A 128 3.88 10.27 9.26
N PHE A 129 4.43 9.16 9.75
CA PHE A 129 3.95 8.50 10.95
C PHE A 129 4.34 9.34 12.17
N ILE A 130 3.35 9.89 12.85
CA ILE A 130 3.51 10.74 14.04
C ILE A 130 2.63 10.23 15.18
N ALA A 131 3.03 10.52 16.41
CA ALA A 131 2.15 10.27 17.55
C ALA A 131 0.99 11.27 17.54
N LEU A 132 -0.23 10.76 17.66
CA LEU A 132 -1.44 11.57 17.86
C LEU A 132 -2.05 11.27 19.24
N PRO A 133 -2.80 12.22 19.82
CA PRO A 133 -3.64 11.93 20.98
C PRO A 133 -4.64 10.79 20.69
N PRO A 134 -5.12 10.07 21.71
CA PRO A 134 -6.08 8.97 21.54
C PRO A 134 -7.38 9.36 20.82
N GLN A 135 -7.78 10.63 20.94
CA GLN A 135 -8.90 11.21 20.22
C GLN A 135 -8.57 12.66 19.88
N ILE A 136 -8.89 13.07 18.65
CA ILE A 136 -8.71 14.43 18.16
C ILE A 136 -9.77 14.71 17.10
N ASP A 137 -10.30 15.93 17.10
CA ASP A 137 -11.23 16.36 16.08
C ASP A 137 -10.52 16.59 14.73
N ASN A 138 -11.18 16.26 13.63
CA ASN A 138 -10.60 16.32 12.29
C ASN A 138 -11.61 16.82 11.24
N GLN A 139 -12.44 17.81 11.58
CA GLN A 139 -13.43 18.38 10.66
C GLN A 139 -12.80 18.82 9.33
N ASP A 140 -11.62 19.43 9.39
CA ASP A 140 -10.89 19.94 8.22
C ASP A 140 -10.11 18.87 7.43
N GLY A 141 -10.01 17.64 7.92
CA GLY A 141 -9.25 16.56 7.27
C GLY A 141 -7.73 16.71 7.28
N LYS A 142 -7.20 17.58 8.14
CA LYS A 142 -5.76 17.90 8.24
C LYS A 142 -4.99 17.08 9.28
N VAL A 143 -5.69 16.25 10.07
CA VAL A 143 -5.08 15.38 11.06
C VAL A 143 -4.93 13.97 10.49
N PHE A 144 -3.69 13.48 10.43
CA PHE A 144 -3.32 12.16 9.93
C PHE A 144 -1.97 11.72 10.49
N ALA A 145 -1.76 10.42 10.68
CA ALA A 145 -0.51 9.83 11.14
C ALA A 145 -0.04 8.69 10.21
N GLY A 146 0.07 9.00 8.92
CA GLY A 146 0.48 8.05 7.91
C GLY A 146 -0.27 8.26 6.59
N PRO A 147 0.23 7.68 5.49
CA PRO A 147 -0.38 7.86 4.18
C PRO A 147 -1.75 7.16 4.07
N GLY A 148 -1.98 6.10 4.85
CA GLY A 148 -3.28 5.42 4.94
C GLY A 148 -4.40 6.34 5.46
N ASP A 149 -4.15 7.00 6.60
CA ASP A 149 -5.07 8.00 7.16
C ASP A 149 -5.34 9.12 6.17
N ARG A 150 -4.27 9.64 5.54
CA ARG A 150 -4.37 10.78 4.64
C ARG A 150 -5.19 10.46 3.39
N VAL A 151 -4.96 9.30 2.73
CA VAL A 151 -5.79 8.90 1.59
C VAL A 151 -7.24 8.65 1.99
N MET A 152 -7.47 8.07 3.17
CA MET A 152 -8.81 7.81 3.68
C MET A 152 -9.56 9.13 3.95
N ASN A 153 -8.87 10.11 4.53
CA ASN A 153 -9.45 11.42 4.80
C ASN A 153 -9.98 12.10 3.54
N ASP A 154 -9.17 12.14 2.48
CA ASP A 154 -9.54 12.78 1.21
C ASP A 154 -10.70 12.04 0.53
N VAL A 155 -10.60 10.72 0.42
CA VAL A 155 -11.59 9.90 -0.30
C VAL A 155 -12.95 9.92 0.41
N LEU A 156 -12.98 9.85 1.75
CA LEU A 156 -14.24 9.93 2.51
C LEU A 156 -14.89 11.32 2.40
N ARG A 157 -14.09 12.37 2.18
CA ARG A 157 -14.57 13.74 1.93
C ARG A 157 -14.91 14.01 0.47
N GLY A 158 -15.00 12.97 -0.36
CA GLY A 158 -15.42 13.09 -1.76
C GLY A 158 -14.34 13.62 -2.69
N GLN A 159 -13.07 13.66 -2.27
CA GLN A 159 -12.00 14.26 -3.06
C GLN A 159 -11.43 13.31 -4.10
N ARG A 160 -11.08 13.86 -5.26
CA ARG A 160 -10.23 13.25 -6.27
C ARG A 160 -9.02 14.15 -6.48
N GLN A 161 -7.83 13.65 -6.15
CA GLN A 161 -6.60 14.39 -6.37
C GLN A 161 -6.39 14.68 -7.86
N ALA A 162 -5.84 15.85 -8.18
CA ALA A 162 -5.68 16.33 -9.55
C ALA A 162 -4.85 15.42 -10.47
N GLY A 163 -4.01 14.53 -9.91
CA GLY A 163 -3.25 13.56 -10.68
C GLY A 163 -4.06 12.36 -11.20
N PHE A 164 -5.30 12.18 -10.76
CA PHE A 164 -6.19 11.12 -11.25
C PHE A 164 -7.14 11.67 -12.33
N PRO A 165 -7.30 10.95 -13.46
CA PRO A 165 -8.30 11.31 -14.45
C PRO A 165 -9.71 11.18 -13.85
N ASP A 166 -10.70 11.87 -14.40
CA ASP A 166 -12.11 11.68 -14.06
C ASP A 166 -12.65 10.34 -14.55
N LYS A 167 -12.12 9.83 -15.67
CA LYS A 167 -12.43 8.52 -16.24
C LYS A 167 -11.27 7.95 -17.06
N LEU A 168 -11.28 6.63 -17.23
CA LEU A 168 -10.43 5.90 -18.16
C LEU A 168 -11.30 5.18 -19.18
N VAL A 169 -11.00 5.34 -20.46
CA VAL A 169 -11.61 4.55 -21.54
C VAL A 169 -10.61 3.48 -21.97
N ILE A 170 -10.96 2.22 -21.74
CA ILE A 170 -10.12 1.06 -22.03
C ILE A 170 -10.65 0.38 -23.30
N PRO A 171 -9.90 0.42 -24.42
CA PRO A 171 -10.33 -0.21 -25.67
C PRO A 171 -10.51 -1.74 -25.53
N PRO A 172 -11.20 -2.38 -26.50
CA PRO A 172 -11.37 -3.82 -26.53
C PRO A 172 -10.05 -4.59 -26.43
N GLY A 173 -9.95 -5.54 -25.51
CA GLY A 173 -8.76 -6.37 -25.31
C GLY A 173 -7.51 -5.61 -24.84
N GLN A 174 -7.63 -4.33 -24.49
CA GLN A 174 -6.50 -3.50 -24.08
C GLN A 174 -6.46 -3.28 -22.57
N SER A 175 -5.35 -2.70 -22.12
CA SER A 175 -5.15 -2.31 -20.73
C SER A 175 -4.77 -0.84 -20.63
N GLN A 176 -5.13 -0.21 -19.51
CA GLN A 176 -4.76 1.17 -19.18
C GLN A 176 -4.26 1.21 -17.73
N LEU A 177 -3.29 2.09 -17.46
CA LEU A 177 -2.81 2.33 -16.11
C LEU A 177 -3.76 3.30 -15.41
N LEU A 178 -4.31 2.87 -14.28
CA LEU A 178 -4.97 3.76 -13.32
C LEU A 178 -3.94 4.64 -12.60
N LEU A 179 -2.77 4.05 -12.33
CA LEU A 179 -1.70 4.64 -11.54
C LEU A 179 -0.36 4.09 -12.04
N ASN A 180 0.68 4.94 -12.06
CA ASN A 180 2.08 4.53 -12.13
C ASN A 180 2.92 5.58 -11.39
N LEU A 181 3.20 5.35 -10.12
CA LEU A 181 3.81 6.36 -9.26
C LEU A 181 5.04 5.86 -8.50
N PRO A 182 6.02 6.75 -8.24
CA PRO A 182 7.26 6.39 -7.59
C PRO A 182 7.13 6.28 -6.06
N ILE A 183 8.02 5.50 -5.47
CA ILE A 183 8.32 5.39 -4.04
C ILE A 183 9.84 5.65 -3.90
N PRO A 184 10.25 6.92 -3.79
CA PRO A 184 11.66 7.28 -3.70
C PRO A 184 12.19 7.07 -2.28
N VAL A 185 13.42 6.55 -2.18
CA VAL A 185 14.10 6.29 -0.89
C VAL A 185 15.46 6.97 -0.76
N LYS A 186 16.07 7.39 -1.88
CA LYS A 186 17.48 7.81 -1.97
C LYS A 186 17.90 8.93 -1.02
N THR A 187 17.01 9.87 -0.73
CA THR A 187 17.31 11.06 0.09
C THR A 187 16.79 10.95 1.52
N LEU A 188 16.27 9.79 1.92
CA LEU A 188 15.62 9.59 3.22
C LEU A 188 16.57 8.93 4.21
N THR A 189 16.39 9.27 5.49
CA THR A 189 17.11 8.67 6.62
C THR A 189 16.09 8.28 7.70
N PRO A 190 15.80 6.97 7.91
CA PRO A 190 16.28 5.83 7.13
C PRO A 190 15.75 5.83 5.68
N PRO A 191 16.41 5.13 4.74
CA PRO A 191 16.02 5.09 3.32
C PRO A 191 14.81 4.18 3.08
N LEU A 192 13.69 4.54 3.70
CA LEU A 192 12.44 3.78 3.74
C LEU A 192 11.27 4.70 3.38
N ASN A 193 10.41 4.29 2.46
CA ASN A 193 9.22 5.06 2.11
C ASN A 193 8.06 4.13 1.75
N GLY A 194 6.85 4.52 2.13
CA GLY A 194 5.62 3.80 1.79
C GLY A 194 4.73 4.67 0.92
N ARG A 195 3.92 4.06 0.05
CA ARG A 195 2.85 4.76 -0.68
C ARG A 195 1.52 4.09 -0.42
N SER A 196 0.56 4.84 0.09
CA SER A 196 -0.84 4.42 0.10
C SER A 196 -1.58 5.03 -1.07
N THR A 197 -2.49 4.27 -1.66
CA THR A 197 -3.42 4.72 -2.69
C THR A 197 -4.79 4.16 -2.37
N LEU A 198 -5.83 4.98 -2.43
CA LEU A 198 -7.22 4.57 -2.37
C LEU A 198 -7.98 5.23 -3.51
N ALA A 199 -8.71 4.44 -4.31
CA ALA A 199 -9.55 4.94 -5.39
C ALA A 199 -10.90 4.24 -5.39
N ARG A 200 -11.96 5.03 -5.53
CA ARG A 200 -13.35 4.61 -5.67
C ARG A 200 -13.73 4.68 -7.15
N LEU A 201 -14.03 3.54 -7.75
CA LEU A 201 -14.23 3.41 -9.19
C LEU A 201 -15.63 2.88 -9.55
N GLN A 202 -16.11 3.24 -10.73
CA GLN A 202 -17.34 2.72 -11.33
C GLN A 202 -17.06 2.27 -12.76
N SER A 203 -17.23 0.98 -13.07
CA SER A 203 -17.03 0.44 -14.41
C SER A 203 -18.36 0.12 -15.10
N ASN A 204 -18.52 0.55 -16.35
CA ASN A 204 -19.67 0.19 -17.18
C ASN A 204 -19.57 -1.23 -17.79
N GLY A 205 -18.43 -1.90 -17.64
CA GLY A 205 -18.18 -3.26 -18.13
C GLY A 205 -17.33 -4.10 -17.18
N LYS A 206 -16.96 -5.31 -17.60
CA LYS A 206 -16.03 -6.15 -16.84
C LYS A 206 -14.61 -5.59 -16.98
N VAL A 207 -13.87 -5.52 -15.89
CA VAL A 207 -12.43 -5.24 -15.88
C VAL A 207 -11.68 -6.18 -14.95
N TYR A 208 -10.47 -6.53 -15.33
CA TYR A 208 -9.51 -7.20 -14.45
C TYR A 208 -8.47 -6.19 -13.98
N ALA A 209 -7.95 -6.38 -12.77
CA ALA A 209 -6.95 -5.50 -12.18
C ALA A 209 -5.66 -6.26 -11.85
N ALA A 210 -4.53 -5.57 -11.94
CA ALA A 210 -3.27 -6.05 -11.39
C ALA A 210 -2.45 -4.88 -10.83
N SER A 211 -1.77 -5.11 -9.70
CA SER A 211 -0.74 -4.23 -9.18
C SER A 211 0.63 -4.79 -9.52
N LEU A 212 1.53 -3.89 -9.92
CA LEU A 212 2.86 -4.20 -10.43
C LEU A 212 3.90 -3.36 -9.69
N ALA A 213 5.06 -3.95 -9.43
CA ALA A 213 6.22 -3.27 -8.88
C ALA A 213 7.43 -3.42 -9.79
N MET A 214 8.15 -2.32 -10.03
CA MET A 214 9.39 -2.33 -10.79
C MET A 214 10.32 -1.22 -10.31
N TYR A 215 11.60 -1.53 -10.10
CA TYR A 215 12.59 -0.50 -9.78
C TYR A 215 12.94 0.30 -11.04
N ALA A 216 13.23 1.59 -10.85
CA ALA A 216 13.83 2.41 -11.88
C ALA A 216 15.07 1.71 -12.45
N ARG A 217 15.13 1.55 -13.77
CA ARG A 217 16.33 1.03 -14.43
C ARG A 217 17.43 2.07 -14.30
N ALA A 218 18.67 1.63 -14.06
CA ALA A 218 19.81 2.51 -14.27
C ALA A 218 19.80 2.92 -15.74
N ASN A 219 20.08 4.19 -16.05
CA ASN A 219 20.31 4.59 -17.44
C ASN A 219 21.40 3.66 -18.00
N ALA A 220 21.08 2.96 -19.09
CA ALA A 220 22.03 2.12 -19.81
C ALA A 220 23.14 2.96 -20.45
#